data_AF-A0A934W3E7-F1
#
_entry.id   AF-A0A934W3E7-F1
#
_cell.length_a   1.000
_cell.length_b   1.000
_cell.length_c   1.000
_cell.angle_alpha   90.00
_cell.angle_beta   90.00
_cell.angle_gamma   90.00
#
_symmetry.space_group_name_H-M   'P 1'
#
loop_
_entity.id
_entity.type
_entity.pdbx_description
1 polymer ?
#
loop_
_entity_poly.entity_id
_entity_poly.type
_entity_poly.pdbx_seq_one_letter_code
_entity_poly.pdbx_strand_id
1 'polypeptide(L)'
;MAEGGGGCRGPGLTETIGSSVRMYRVNAAIPPSQLSRRVEVPSGFSIFPGDLVRPPTERLSRSTNLVFHSEPAAGGHFAPIEQPEVYAQELRDFFLPFRSSHP
;
A
#
# COMPACT_ATOMS: atom_id res chain seq x y z
N MET A 1 -7.61 -44.62 5.54
CA MET A 1 -8.11 -44.22 6.87
C MET A 1 -6.99 -43.41 7.51
N ALA A 2 -7.04 -42.10 7.73
CA ALA A 2 -8.10 -41.11 7.64
C ALA A 2 -7.49 -39.78 7.13
N GLU A 3 -8.17 -39.11 6.20
CA GLU A 3 -7.87 -37.72 5.85
C GLU A 3 -8.42 -36.80 6.94
N GLY A 4 -7.54 -36.01 7.56
CA GLY A 4 -7.87 -35.08 8.64
C GLY A 4 -7.56 -33.64 8.26
N GLY A 5 -8.17 -33.15 7.17
CA GLY A 5 -8.13 -31.74 6.78
C GLY A 5 -9.02 -30.87 7.69
N GLY A 6 -8.59 -30.66 8.92
CA GLY A 6 -9.27 -29.80 9.90
C GLY A 6 -8.83 -28.35 9.80
N GLY A 7 -9.27 -27.64 8.76
CA GLY A 7 -9.15 -26.18 8.73
C GLY A 7 -10.11 -25.57 9.76
N CYS A 8 -9.59 -24.90 10.78
CA CYS A 8 -10.40 -24.16 11.74
C CYS A 8 -11.22 -23.09 10.98
N ARG A 9 -12.54 -23.31 10.87
CA ARG A 9 -13.48 -22.29 10.42
C ARG A 9 -13.57 -21.25 11.53
N GLY A 10 -13.25 -20.00 11.22
CA GLY A 10 -13.48 -18.86 12.10
C GLY A 10 -14.97 -18.53 12.20
N PRO A 11 -15.35 -17.40 12.83
CA PRO A 11 -16.75 -17.04 13.06
C PRO A 11 -17.34 -16.05 12.04
N GLY A 12 -16.81 -15.95 10.81
CA GLY A 12 -17.16 -14.86 9.88
C GLY A 12 -17.92 -15.33 8.65
N LEU A 13 -18.93 -14.58 8.17
CA LEU A 13 -19.77 -14.95 7.00
C LEU A 13 -18.97 -15.45 5.78
N THR A 14 -17.81 -14.86 5.52
CA THR A 14 -16.93 -15.20 4.40
C THR A 14 -15.63 -15.89 4.82
N GLU A 15 -15.43 -16.16 6.12
CA GLU A 15 -14.25 -16.87 6.65
C GLU A 15 -12.89 -16.27 6.22
N THR A 16 -12.82 -14.95 5.99
CA THR A 16 -11.65 -14.28 5.38
C THR A 16 -10.47 -14.06 6.32
N ILE A 17 -10.62 -14.27 7.63
CA ILE A 17 -9.56 -14.01 8.62
C ILE A 17 -8.33 -14.88 8.32
N GLY A 18 -8.51 -16.20 8.14
CA GLY A 18 -7.39 -17.11 7.94
C GLY A 18 -6.63 -16.88 6.64
N SER A 19 -7.33 -16.55 5.54
CA SER A 19 -6.72 -16.33 4.23
C SER A 19 -6.00 -14.97 4.15
N SER A 20 -6.56 -13.92 4.74
CA SER A 20 -5.97 -12.56 4.72
C SER A 20 -4.70 -12.44 5.57
N VAL A 21 -4.60 -13.15 6.70
CA VAL A 21 -3.40 -13.07 7.57
C VAL A 21 -2.19 -13.86 7.05
N ARG A 22 -2.34 -14.69 6.00
CA ARG A 22 -1.23 -15.49 5.44
C ARG A 22 -0.06 -14.62 4.99
N MET A 23 -0.34 -13.41 4.49
CA MET A 23 0.67 -12.49 3.98
C MET A 23 1.70 -12.09 5.05
N TYR A 24 1.32 -12.00 6.33
CA TYR A 24 2.25 -11.66 7.42
C TYR A 24 3.42 -12.66 7.50
N ARG A 25 3.13 -13.97 7.43
CA ARG A 25 4.17 -15.01 7.43
C ARG A 25 5.03 -14.95 6.17
N VAL A 26 4.41 -14.71 5.01
CA VAL A 26 5.14 -14.64 3.73
C VAL A 26 6.07 -13.43 3.71
N ASN A 27 5.59 -12.26 4.13
CA ASN A 27 6.38 -11.03 4.21
C ASN A 27 7.53 -11.15 5.21
N ALA A 28 7.31 -11.80 6.36
CA ALA A 28 8.35 -12.03 7.37
C ALA A 28 9.48 -12.95 6.87
N ALA A 29 9.22 -13.77 5.85
CA ALA A 29 10.21 -14.64 5.24
C ALA A 29 10.99 -13.98 4.08
N ILE A 30 10.64 -12.75 3.68
CA ILE A 30 11.35 -12.04 2.61
C ILE A 30 12.77 -11.67 3.08
N PRO A 31 13.83 -12.13 2.40
CA PRO A 31 15.19 -11.74 2.72
C PRO A 31 15.38 -10.22 2.65
N PRO A 32 16.08 -9.59 3.61
CA PRO A 32 16.31 -8.14 3.59
C PRO A 32 16.96 -7.61 2.30
N SER A 33 17.77 -8.43 1.62
CA SER A 33 18.40 -8.10 0.34
C SER A 33 17.41 -7.88 -0.80
N GLN A 34 16.19 -8.44 -0.71
CA GLN A 34 15.14 -8.20 -1.69
C GLN A 34 14.38 -6.89 -1.44
N LEU A 35 14.46 -6.33 -0.24
CA LEU A 35 13.80 -5.07 0.15
C LEU A 35 14.61 -3.83 -0.29
N SER A 36 15.88 -3.99 -0.65
CA SER A 36 16.76 -2.91 -1.11
C SER A 36 16.66 -2.60 -2.61
N ARG A 37 15.78 -3.28 -3.35
CA ARG A 37 15.59 -3.03 -4.79
C ARG A 37 14.97 -1.65 -5.02
N ARG A 38 15.59 -0.86 -5.91
CA ARG A 38 15.02 0.38 -6.40
C ARG A 38 13.87 0.12 -7.37
N VAL A 39 12.79 0.87 -7.23
CA VAL A 39 11.64 0.85 -8.15
C VAL A 39 11.88 1.88 -9.26
N GLU A 40 12.06 1.41 -10.50
CA GLU A 40 12.35 2.30 -11.64
C GLU A 40 11.10 2.92 -12.28
N VAL A 41 9.92 2.33 -12.07
CA VAL A 41 8.67 2.88 -12.59
C VAL A 41 8.28 4.17 -11.86
N PRO A 42 7.74 5.18 -12.57
CA PRO A 42 7.27 6.42 -11.96
C PRO A 42 6.33 6.14 -10.78
N SER A 43 6.73 6.59 -9.59
CA SER A 43 6.05 6.30 -8.33
C SER A 43 5.64 7.61 -7.65
N GLY A 44 4.42 7.65 -7.11
CA GLY A 44 3.89 8.77 -6.35
C GLY A 44 3.56 8.37 -4.92
N PHE A 45 3.79 9.26 -3.95
CA PHE A 45 3.49 9.04 -2.54
C PHE A 45 2.73 10.23 -1.94
N SER A 46 1.62 9.94 -1.27
CA SER A 46 0.86 10.90 -0.45
C SER A 46 0.97 10.45 1.01
N ILE A 47 1.69 11.21 1.85
CA ILE A 47 2.01 10.82 3.23
C ILE A 47 1.05 11.52 4.19
N PHE A 48 0.13 10.75 4.77
CA PHE A 48 -0.85 11.25 5.72
C PHE A 48 -0.30 11.28 7.16
N PRO A 49 -0.68 12.26 7.99
CA PRO A 49 -0.08 12.45 9.31
C PRO A 49 -0.37 11.31 10.29
N GLY A 50 -1.52 10.65 10.18
CA GLY A 50 -1.93 9.52 11.03
C GLY A 50 -1.55 8.13 10.51
N ASP A 51 -0.71 8.02 9.47
CA ASP A 51 -0.30 6.73 8.92
C ASP A 51 0.74 6.02 9.82
N LEU A 52 0.75 4.69 9.77
CA LEU A 52 1.61 3.82 10.59
C LEU A 52 3.10 4.02 10.28
N VAL A 53 3.43 4.27 9.01
CA VAL A 53 4.81 4.44 8.55
C VAL A 53 4.89 5.70 7.70
N ARG A 54 5.65 6.68 8.19
CA ARG A 54 5.89 7.95 7.50
C ARG A 54 7.37 8.04 7.10
N PRO A 55 7.75 7.49 5.93
CA PRO A 55 9.13 7.58 5.48
C PRO A 55 9.45 9.03 5.08
N PRO A 56 10.62 9.57 5.42
CA PRO A 56 11.03 10.87 4.94
C PRO A 56 11.27 10.79 3.43
N THR A 57 11.08 11.92 2.75
CA THR A 57 11.16 12.01 1.29
C THR A 57 12.51 11.53 0.76
N GLU A 58 13.63 11.77 1.46
CA GLU A 58 14.95 11.29 1.03
C GLU A 58 15.03 9.76 0.95
N ARG A 59 14.30 9.06 1.82
CA ARG A 59 14.23 7.59 1.76
C ARG A 59 13.46 7.14 0.52
N LEU A 60 12.35 7.79 0.21
CA LEU A 60 11.53 7.50 -0.95
C LEU A 60 12.26 7.77 -2.27
N SER A 61 12.96 8.90 -2.38
CA SER A 61 13.75 9.26 -3.56
C SER A 61 14.90 8.28 -3.82
N ARG A 62 15.46 7.68 -2.76
CA ARG A 62 16.52 6.67 -2.90
C ARG A 62 15.99 5.30 -3.31
N SER A 63 14.80 4.92 -2.84
CA SER A 63 14.22 3.59 -3.12
C SER A 63 13.33 3.56 -4.36
N THR A 64 12.92 4.71 -4.89
CA THR A 64 11.96 4.78 -6.00
C THR A 64 12.30 5.87 -7.01
N ASN A 65 11.76 5.76 -8.22
CA ASN A 65 11.62 6.86 -9.16
C ASN A 65 10.46 7.76 -8.71
N LEU A 66 10.72 8.58 -7.70
CA LEU A 66 9.74 9.48 -7.09
C LEU A 66 9.41 10.63 -8.05
N VAL A 67 8.20 10.64 -8.59
CA VAL A 67 7.71 11.68 -9.52
C VAL A 67 6.62 12.56 -8.91
N PHE A 68 6.02 12.13 -7.80
CA PHE A 68 4.97 12.86 -7.10
C PHE A 68 5.11 12.64 -5.59
N HIS A 69 5.06 13.72 -4.83
CA HIS A 69 5.14 13.69 -3.38
C HIS A 69 4.22 14.77 -2.80
N SER A 70 3.34 14.36 -1.90
CA SER A 70 2.40 15.25 -1.21
C SER A 70 2.28 14.85 0.26
N GLU A 71 2.04 15.84 1.12
CA GLU A 71 1.79 15.64 2.55
C GLU A 71 0.46 16.33 2.93
N PRO A 72 -0.69 15.64 2.78
CA PRO A 72 -1.98 16.20 3.13
C PRO A 72 -2.08 16.57 4.62
N ALA A 73 -2.83 17.64 4.92
CA ALA A 73 -2.90 18.20 6.29
C ALA A 73 -3.60 17.29 7.33
N ALA A 74 -4.44 16.36 6.89
CA ALA A 74 -5.25 15.50 7.74
C ALA A 74 -5.45 14.11 7.12
N GLY A 75 -5.81 13.13 7.95
CA GLY A 75 -6.01 11.73 7.58
C GLY A 75 -4.95 10.80 8.17
N GLY A 76 -5.19 9.49 8.06
CA GLY A 76 -4.36 8.46 8.65
C GLY A 76 -4.20 7.24 7.76
N HIS A 77 -4.04 6.07 8.39
CA HIS A 77 -3.76 4.81 7.70
C HIS A 77 -4.86 4.43 6.69
N PHE A 78 -6.11 4.79 6.97
CA PHE A 78 -7.24 4.54 6.08
C PHE A 78 -7.65 5.81 5.34
N ALA A 79 -6.68 6.50 4.73
CA ALA A 79 -6.89 7.73 3.96
C ALA A 79 -8.12 7.71 3.02
N PRO A 80 -8.42 6.61 2.28
CA PRO A 80 -9.62 6.56 1.44
C PRO A 80 -10.95 6.66 2.19
N ILE A 81 -10.97 6.26 3.48
CA ILE A 81 -12.16 6.32 4.35
C ILE A 81 -12.16 7.62 5.14
N GLU A 82 -11.00 8.06 5.63
CA GLU A 82 -10.87 9.23 6.51
C GLU A 82 -10.96 10.56 5.77
N GLN A 83 -10.42 10.64 4.56
CA GLN A 83 -10.36 11.85 3.72
C GLN A 83 -10.63 11.50 2.24
N PRO A 84 -11.85 11.03 1.89
CA PRO A 84 -12.13 10.46 0.58
C PRO A 84 -11.91 11.44 -0.58
N GLU A 85 -12.30 12.71 -0.43
CA GLU A 85 -12.12 13.73 -1.47
C GLU A 85 -10.66 14.06 -1.70
N VAL A 86 -9.89 14.22 -0.61
CA VAL A 86 -8.45 14.50 -0.66
C VAL A 86 -7.72 13.33 -1.32
N TYR A 87 -8.01 12.10 -0.88
CA TYR A 87 -7.44 10.89 -1.48
C TYR A 87 -7.75 10.79 -2.98
N ALA A 88 -9.00 11.04 -3.38
CA ALA A 88 -9.38 11.02 -4.79
C ALA A 88 -8.67 12.12 -5.59
N GLN A 89 -8.45 13.29 -5.01
CA GLN A 89 -7.74 14.39 -5.66
C GLN A 89 -6.25 14.06 -5.85
N GLU A 90 -5.59 13.53 -4.82
CA GLU A 90 -4.19 13.07 -4.87
C GLU A 90 -3.97 12.04 -6.00
N LEU A 91 -4.89 11.08 -6.16
CA LEU A 91 -4.85 10.14 -7.29
C LEU A 91 -4.97 10.85 -8.64
N ARG A 92 -5.92 11.79 -8.78
CA ARG A 92 -6.12 12.53 -10.03
C ARG A 92 -4.88 13.34 -10.38
N ASP A 93 -4.30 14.04 -9.42
CA ASP A 93 -3.12 14.89 -9.63
C ASP A 93 -1.90 14.06 -10.01
N PHE A 94 -1.72 12.88 -9.39
CA PHE A 94 -0.67 11.94 -9.79
C PHE A 94 -0.85 11.44 -11.23
N PHE A 95 -2.07 11.07 -11.62
CA PHE A 95 -2.32 10.49 -12.95
C PHE A 95 -2.47 11.53 -14.07
N LEU A 96 -2.74 12.80 -13.74
CA LEU A 96 -2.99 13.86 -14.72
C LEU A 96 -1.89 13.96 -15.80
N PRO A 97 -0.58 13.93 -15.47
CA PRO A 97 0.49 13.98 -16.47
C PRO A 97 0.57 12.73 -17.35
N PHE A 98 0.05 11.58 -16.88
CA PHE A 98 0.08 10.30 -17.60
C PHE A 98 -1.16 10.07 -18.47
N ARG A 99 -2.16 10.96 -18.38
CA ARG A 99 -3.31 10.95 -19.27
C ARG A 99 -2.92 11.60 -20.59
N SER A 100 -2.20 10.86 -21.45
CA SER A 100 -2.17 11.19 -22.87
C SER A 100 -3.61 11.13 -23.40
N SER A 101 -4.14 12.24 -23.91
CA SER A 101 -5.34 12.20 -24.74
C SER A 101 -4.99 11.35 -25.96
N HIS A 102 -5.46 10.11 -25.98
CA HIS A 102 -5.51 9.35 -27.22
C HIS A 102 -6.36 10.19 -28.18
N PRO A 103 -5.84 10.62 -29.34
CA PRO A 103 -6.68 11.22 -30.38
C PRO A 103 -7.73 10.22 -30.89
#